data_AF-A0A7C3DWG0-F1
#
_entry.id   AF-A0A7C3DWG0-F1
#
_cell.length_a   1.000
_cell.length_b   1.000
_cell.length_c   1.000
_cell.angle_alpha   90.00
_cell.angle_beta   90.00
_cell.angle_gamma   90.00
#
_symmetry.space_group_name_H-M   'P 1'
#
loop_
_entity.id
_entity.type
_entity.pdbx_description
1 polymer ?
#
loop_
_entity_poly.entity_id
_entity_poly.type
_entity_poly.pdbx_seq_one_letter_code
_entity_poly.pdbx_strand_id
1 'polypeptide(L)' 'MRITKLETLTLDISVIMPDYYENCEMCLMRLRDALLALDGVSRVDIYPSSSKIAVTFDKSKTS' A
#
# COMPACT_ATOMS: atom_id res chain seq x y z
N MET A 1 21.62 -16.34 6.14
CA MET A 1 20.36 -15.77 6.67
C MET A 1 20.25 -14.35 6.11
N ARG A 2 19.35 -14.06 5.16
CA ARG A 2 19.13 -12.69 4.68
C ARG A 2 18.30 -11.96 5.73
N ILE A 3 18.79 -10.83 6.24
CA ILE A 3 18.01 -9.98 7.14
C ILE A 3 17.02 -9.22 6.27
N THR A 4 15.74 -9.59 6.30
CA THR A 4 14.66 -8.83 5.66
C THR A 4 14.42 -7.55 6.46
N LYS A 5 14.63 -6.39 5.85
CA LYS A 5 14.39 -5.09 6.49
C LYS A 5 12.99 -4.60 6.10
N LEU A 6 11.99 -5.10 6.80
CA LEU A 6 10.60 -4.68 6.59
C LEU A 6 10.40 -3.27 7.16
N GLU A 7 9.87 -2.38 6.34
CA GLU A 7 9.41 -1.05 6.73
C GLU A 7 7.94 -0.88 6.33
N THR A 8 7.23 -0.04 7.07
CA THR A 8 5.84 0.33 6.75
C THR A 8 5.79 1.80 6.39
N LEU A 9 5.31 2.10 5.19
CA LEU A 9 4.99 3.44 4.74
C LEU A 9 3.48 3.63 4.79
N THR A 10 3.03 4.73 5.40
CA THR A 10 1.62 5.13 5.40
C THR A 10 1.46 6.39 4.56
N LEU A 11 0.51 6.37 3.63
CA LEU A 11 0.21 7.48 2.72
C LEU A 11 -1.28 7.80 2.77
N ASP A 12 -1.62 9.05 2.57
CA ASP A 12 -3.00 9.47 2.34
C ASP A 12 -3.41 9.04 0.91
N ILE A 13 -4.61 8.48 0.77
CA ILE A 13 -5.12 7.96 -0.51
C ILE A 13 -5.23 9.09 -1.55
N SER A 14 -5.60 10.30 -1.11
CA SER A 14 -5.68 11.50 -1.96
C SER A 14 -4.34 11.93 -2.56
N VAL A 15 -3.20 11.49 -2.01
CA VAL A 15 -1.87 11.80 -2.56
C VAL A 15 -1.53 10.89 -3.74
N ILE A 16 -2.04 9.65 -3.73
CA ILE A 16 -1.68 8.61 -4.71
C ILE A 16 -2.78 8.33 -5.73
N MET A 17 -4.01 8.80 -5.48
CA MET A 17 -5.17 8.60 -6.34
C MET A 17 -5.90 9.93 -6.55
N PRO A 18 -6.59 10.12 -7.70
CA PRO A 18 -7.41 11.30 -7.91
C PRO A 18 -8.50 11.45 -6.85
N ASP A 19 -9.00 12.67 -6.66
CA ASP A 19 -10.13 12.94 -5.78
C ASP A 19 -11.31 11.99 -6.07
N TYR A 20 -12.11 11.69 -5.04
CA TYR A 20 -13.26 10.77 -5.07
C TYR A 20 -12.95 9.27 -5.16
N TYR A 21 -11.71 8.86 -5.47
CA TYR A 21 -11.34 7.45 -5.52
C TYR A 21 -11.31 6.76 -4.15
N GLU A 22 -11.21 7.52 -3.07
CA GLU A 22 -11.29 7.01 -1.68
C GLU A 22 -12.65 6.37 -1.35
N ASN A 23 -13.71 6.75 -2.07
CA ASN A 23 -15.06 6.20 -1.89
C ASN A 23 -15.36 5.04 -2.86
N CYS A 24 -14.42 4.71 -3.74
CA CYS A 24 -14.56 3.60 -4.70
C CYS A 24 -13.94 2.32 -4.11
N GLU A 25 -14.74 1.52 -3.40
CA GLU A 25 -14.30 0.27 -2.77
C GLU A 25 -13.59 -0.67 -3.76
N MET A 26 -14.14 -0.83 -4.97
CA MET A 26 -13.52 -1.65 -6.01
C MET A 26 -12.17 -1.11 -6.48
N CYS A 27 -12.01 0.21 -6.53
CA CYS A 27 -10.74 0.85 -6.89
C CYS A 27 -9.69 0.60 -5.81
N LEU A 28 -10.09 0.71 -4.54
CA LEU A 28 -9.21 0.44 -3.40
C LEU A 28 -8.78 -1.03 -3.34
N MET A 29 -9.69 -1.98 -3.59
CA MET A 29 -9.34 -3.39 -3.70
C MET A 29 -8.35 -3.66 -4.84
N ARG A 30 -8.58 -3.08 -6.02
CA ARG A 30 -7.65 -3.21 -7.16
C ARG A 30 -6.27 -2.65 -6.85
N LEU A 31 -6.21 -1.49 -6.20
CA LEU A 31 -4.95 -0.89 -5.78
C LEU A 31 -4.21 -1.79 -4.79
N ARG A 32 -4.91 -2.33 -3.80
CA ARG A 32 -4.35 -3.28 -2.84
C ARG A 32 -3.75 -4.50 -3.52
N ASP A 33 -4.50 -5.13 -4.41
CA ASP A 33 -4.07 -6.37 -5.06
C ASP A 33 -2.89 -6.11 -6.01
N ALA A 34 -2.89 -4.97 -6.71
CA ALA A 34 -1.76 -4.54 -7.53
C ALA A 34 -0.49 -4.32 -6.69
N LEU A 35 -0.59 -3.69 -5.53
CA LEU A 35 0.54 -3.48 -4.62
C LEU A 35 1.05 -4.80 -4.02
N LEU A 36 0.16 -5.71 -3.63
CA LEU A 36 0.53 -7.04 -3.12
C LEU A 36 1.22 -7.93 -4.16
N ALA A 37 1.02 -7.65 -5.46
CA ALA A 37 1.68 -8.37 -6.54
C ALA A 37 3.13 -7.93 -6.78
N LEU A 38 3.56 -6.80 -6.19
CA LEU A 38 4.92 -6.30 -6.35
C LEU A 38 5.93 -7.11 -5.51
N ASP A 39 7.06 -7.48 -6.10
CA ASP A 39 8.11 -8.19 -5.36
C ASP A 39 8.63 -7.33 -4.20
N GLY A 40 8.69 -7.93 -3.01
CA GLY A 40 9.12 -7.25 -1.79
C GLY A 40 7.99 -6.59 -1.01
N VAL A 41 6.77 -6.47 -1.54
CA VAL A 41 5.61 -6.09 -0.73
C VAL A 41 5.11 -7.31 0.05
N SER A 42 4.95 -7.15 1.36
CA SER A 42 4.53 -8.23 2.27
C SER A 42 3.10 -8.05 2.79
N ARG A 43 2.63 -6.80 2.89
CA ARG A 43 1.31 -6.47 3.41
C ARG A 43 0.84 -5.12 2.89
N VAL A 44 -0.47 -5.02 2.67
CA VAL A 44 -1.15 -3.77 2.33
C VAL A 44 -2.45 -3.70 3.14
N ASP A 45 -2.57 -2.65 3.96
CA ASP A 45 -3.75 -2.34 4.76
C ASP A 45 -4.38 -1.04 4.27
N ILE A 46 -5.70 -1.03 4.10
CA ILE A 46 -6.47 0.15 3.74
C ILE A 46 -7.32 0.54 4.95
N TYR A 47 -7.33 1.84 5.26
CA TYR A 47 -8.10 2.44 6.35
C TYR A 47 -9.10 3.44 5.75
N PRO A 48 -10.31 2.98 5.35
CA PRO A 48 -11.28 3.86 4.71
C PRO A 48 -11.73 5.02 5.60
N SER A 49 -11.79 4.81 6.92
CA SER A 49 -12.21 5.83 7.88
C SER A 49 -11.23 7.00 8.02
N SER A 50 -9.96 6.80 7.68
CA SER A 50 -8.91 7.83 7.74
C SER A 50 -8.33 8.16 6.36
N SER A 51 -8.92 7.63 5.29
CA SER A 51 -8.45 7.74 3.90
C SER A 51 -6.96 7.43 3.75
N LYS A 52 -6.47 6.37 4.41
CA LYS A 52 -5.04 5.98 4.40
C LYS A 52 -4.81 4.60 3.84
N ILE A 53 -3.63 4.41 3.29
CA ILE A 53 -3.07 3.09 2.94
C ILE A 53 -1.73 2.91 3.64
N ALA A 54 -1.50 1.74 4.22
CA ALA A 54 -0.21 1.34 4.75
C ALA A 54 0.34 0.17 3.95
N VAL A 55 1.58 0.30 3.49
CA VAL A 55 2.29 -0.72 2.72
C VAL A 55 3.51 -1.15 3.52
N THR A 56 3.59 -2.43 3.86
CA THR A 56 4.78 -3.04 4.47
C THR A 56 5.58 -3.76 3.41
N PHE A 57 6.83 -3.34 3.22
CA PHE A 57 7.70 -3.85 2.17
C PHE A 57 9.13 -4.06 2.67
N ASP A 58 9.86 -4.95 2.00
CA ASP A 58 11.29 -5.17 2.20
C ASP A 58 12.08 -4.07 1.52
N LYS A 59 12.64 -3.16 2.32
CA LYS A 59 13.45 -2.04 1.82
C LYS A 59 14.66 -2.49 1.01
N SER A 60 15.16 -3.71 1.25
CA SER A 60 16.30 -4.22 0.47
C SER A 60 15.96 -4.56 -0.98
N LYS A 61 14.67 -4.60 -1.34
CA LYS A 61 14.16 -4.90 -2.69
C LYS A 61 13.63 -3.67 -3.44
N THR A 62 13.32 -2.59 -2.73
CA THR A 62 12.84 -1.33 -3.29
C THR A 62 14.00 -0.33 -3.32
N SER A 63 14.63 -0.17 -4.48
CA SER A 63 15.73 0.78 -4.70
C SER A 63 15.24 2.20 -4.95
#